data_AF-A0A0B7KJR3-F1
#
_entry.id   AF-A0A0B7KJR3-F1
#
_cell.length_a   1.000
_cell.length_b   1.000
_cell.length_c   1.000
_cell.angle_alpha   90.00
_cell.angle_beta   90.00
_cell.angle_gamma   90.00
#
_symmetry.space_group_name_H-M   'P 1'
#
loop_
_entity.id
_entity.type
_entity.pdbx_description
1 polymer ?
#
loop_
_entity_poly.entity_id
_entity_poly.type
_entity_poly.pdbx_seq_one_letter_code
_entity_poly.pdbx_strand_id
1 'polypeptide(L)'
;MRFIHQPTFFSANAPNTVLFPMCLIGLLLLDPTRTRHFVTIKLSYAMEKCNASLSRDWVRSDSVGLVTNLASAVLLLSAAASIEEMVSSSITYALYTKALSVAQQHSLFEVEKGTPLSLESLGDRSDVDAWEAWARAESTKRMICCMIMVDSFFAANLGTSPIIRLDTLKLYAPCATYLFAADDAGRWSQLDTSRSFARQVTVENDVDWGKVGNEGLPDSDVSRPTQDPAAHFIRSGGQVKFAGMRLPGGFGSARKVILEYVGLLEEVGKWKAGEFCRILRTLSDSPVDLDP
;
A
#
# COMPACT_ATOMS: atom_id res chain seq x y z
N MET A 1 -0.68 -6.71 -3.47
CA MET A 1 -1.82 -6.00 -2.85
C MET A 1 -2.92 -5.76 -3.88
N ARG A 2 -4.19 -6.12 -3.59
CA ARG A 2 -5.33 -5.82 -4.48
C ARG A 2 -5.82 -4.40 -4.20
N PHE A 3 -5.78 -3.54 -5.21
CA PHE A 3 -6.27 -2.15 -5.10
C PHE A 3 -7.64 -1.95 -5.76
N ILE A 4 -8.12 -2.91 -6.55
CA ILE A 4 -9.47 -2.89 -7.10
C ILE A 4 -10.42 -3.48 -6.07
N HIS A 5 -11.41 -2.69 -5.65
CA HIS A 5 -12.46 -3.13 -4.74
C HIS A 5 -13.45 -4.03 -5.47
N GLN A 6 -13.32 -5.35 -5.26
CA GLN A 6 -14.12 -6.36 -5.94
C GLN A 6 -15.64 -6.15 -5.80
N PRO A 7 -16.19 -5.85 -4.61
CA PRO A 7 -17.64 -5.69 -4.42
C PRO A 7 -18.26 -4.55 -5.24
N THR A 8 -17.51 -3.48 -5.51
CA THR A 8 -17.97 -2.33 -6.29
C THR A 8 -17.48 -2.38 -7.75
N PHE A 9 -16.80 -3.46 -8.16
CA PHE A 9 -16.25 -3.58 -9.51
C PHE A 9 -17.22 -4.32 -10.43
N PHE A 10 -17.75 -3.59 -11.42
CA PHE A 10 -18.61 -4.15 -12.45
C PHE A 10 -17.89 -4.10 -13.80
N SER A 11 -17.55 -5.28 -14.35
CA SER A 11 -16.81 -5.38 -15.61
C SER A 11 -17.54 -4.74 -16.79
N ALA A 12 -18.87 -4.76 -16.80
CA ALA A 12 -19.68 -4.12 -17.84
C ALA A 12 -19.49 -2.59 -17.91
N ASN A 13 -19.15 -1.96 -16.78
CA ASN A 13 -19.03 -0.50 -16.66
C ASN A 13 -17.57 -0.04 -16.48
N ALA A 14 -16.64 -0.98 -16.36
CA ALA A 14 -15.24 -0.66 -16.10
C ALA A 14 -14.55 -0.13 -17.37
N PRO A 15 -13.63 0.85 -17.24
CA PRO A 15 -12.88 1.35 -18.38
C PRO A 15 -12.04 0.25 -19.03
N ASN A 16 -12.06 0.16 -20.36
CA ASN A 16 -11.21 -0.77 -21.12
C ASN A 16 -9.72 -0.58 -20.83
N THR A 17 -9.30 0.63 -20.45
CA THR A 17 -7.93 0.93 -20.03
C THR A 17 -7.50 0.17 -18.78
N VAL A 18 -8.43 -0.24 -17.91
CA VAL A 18 -8.16 -1.03 -16.70
C VAL A 18 -8.48 -2.50 -16.93
N LEU A 19 -9.61 -2.80 -17.59
CA LEU A 19 -10.01 -4.18 -17.89
C LEU A 19 -8.97 -4.92 -18.74
N PHE A 20 -8.40 -4.26 -19.75
CA PHE A 20 -7.46 -4.91 -20.65
C PHE A 20 -6.19 -5.40 -19.91
N PRO A 21 -5.48 -4.57 -19.12
CA PRO A 21 -4.41 -5.04 -18.25
C PRO A 21 -4.83 -6.17 -17.30
N MET A 22 -6.02 -6.10 -16.70
CA MET A 22 -6.54 -7.17 -15.82
C MET A 22 -6.68 -8.49 -16.58
N CYS A 23 -7.19 -8.47 -17.80
CA CYS A 23 -7.29 -9.65 -18.65
C CYS A 23 -5.90 -10.21 -19.00
N LEU A 24 -4.93 -9.36 -19.31
CA LEU A 24 -3.55 -9.79 -19.58
C LEU A 24 -2.91 -10.47 -18.34
N ILE A 25 -3.11 -9.90 -17.15
CA ILE A 25 -2.70 -10.52 -15.89
C ILE A 25 -3.40 -11.87 -15.71
N GLY A 26 -4.71 -11.94 -15.96
CA GLY A 26 -5.49 -13.17 -15.89
C GLY A 26 -4.93 -14.26 -16.82
N LEU A 27 -4.58 -13.92 -18.06
CA LEU A 27 -3.96 -14.85 -19.00
C LEU A 27 -2.59 -15.35 -18.50
N LEU A 28 -1.73 -14.47 -17.98
CA LEU A 28 -0.45 -14.85 -17.38
C LEU A 28 -0.62 -15.77 -16.17
N LEU A 29 -1.68 -15.57 -15.37
CA LEU A 29 -1.95 -16.41 -14.21
C LEU A 29 -2.52 -17.78 -14.58
N LEU A 30 -3.31 -17.87 -15.65
CA LEU A 30 -3.97 -19.09 -16.08
C LEU A 30 -3.05 -20.02 -16.87
N ASP A 31 -2.29 -19.51 -17.84
CA ASP A 31 -1.36 -20.31 -18.64
C ASP A 31 -0.13 -19.48 -19.09
N PRO A 32 0.81 -19.22 -18.17
CA PRO A 32 1.97 -18.37 -18.47
C PRO A 32 2.83 -18.90 -19.60
N THR A 33 2.84 -20.21 -19.87
CA THR A 33 3.70 -20.79 -20.91
C THR A 33 3.15 -20.53 -22.29
N ARG A 34 1.85 -20.78 -22.51
CA ARG A 34 1.23 -20.61 -23.83
C ARG A 34 0.91 -19.16 -24.16
N THR A 35 0.56 -18.36 -23.17
CA THR A 35 0.09 -16.99 -23.41
C THR A 35 1.23 -15.97 -23.44
N ARG A 36 2.45 -16.32 -22.97
CA ARG A 36 3.58 -15.37 -22.80
C ARG A 36 3.79 -14.50 -24.02
N HIS A 37 4.02 -15.11 -25.19
CA HIS A 37 4.33 -14.36 -26.41
C HIS A 37 3.22 -13.38 -26.80
N PHE A 38 1.97 -13.84 -26.76
CA PHE A 38 0.81 -12.99 -27.03
C PHE A 38 0.69 -11.85 -26.00
N VAL A 39 0.84 -12.16 -24.72
CA VAL A 39 0.74 -11.17 -23.64
C VAL A 39 1.85 -10.14 -23.77
N THR A 40 3.11 -10.53 -24.00
CA THR A 40 4.24 -9.61 -24.19
C THR A 40 3.94 -8.57 -25.27
N ILE A 41 3.47 -9.00 -26.44
CA ILE A 41 3.13 -8.08 -27.55
C ILE A 41 2.00 -7.12 -27.14
N LYS A 42 0.93 -7.66 -26.55
CA LYS A 42 -0.24 -6.86 -26.15
C LYS A 42 0.07 -5.92 -24.98
N LEU A 43 0.95 -6.33 -24.09
CA LEU A 43 1.39 -5.56 -22.95
C LEU A 43 2.22 -4.37 -23.41
N SER A 44 3.20 -4.56 -24.31
CA SER A 44 3.97 -3.46 -24.91
C SER A 44 3.08 -2.41 -25.57
N TYR A 45 2.12 -2.85 -26.39
CA TYR A 45 1.16 -1.94 -27.04
C TYR A 45 0.32 -1.15 -26.01
N ALA A 46 -0.18 -1.82 -24.97
CA ALA A 46 -0.95 -1.15 -23.93
C ALA A 46 -0.11 -0.17 -23.11
N MET A 47 1.17 -0.48 -22.87
CA MET A 47 2.10 0.42 -22.19
C MET A 47 2.37 1.69 -22.98
N GLU A 48 2.63 1.57 -24.29
CA GLU A 48 2.82 2.74 -25.17
C GLU A 48 1.59 3.65 -25.15
N LYS A 49 0.40 3.06 -25.25
CA LYS A 49 -0.87 3.80 -25.20
C LYS A 49 -1.12 4.45 -23.84
N CYS A 50 -0.81 3.75 -22.75
CA CYS A 50 -0.92 4.30 -21.40
C CYS A 50 0.07 5.47 -21.20
N ASN A 51 1.31 5.31 -21.66
CA ASN A 51 2.34 6.35 -21.61
C ASN A 51 1.95 7.60 -22.40
N ALA A 52 1.39 7.42 -23.60
CA ALA A 52 0.84 8.53 -24.40
C ALA A 52 -0.33 9.21 -23.67
N SER A 53 -1.22 8.44 -23.05
CA SER A 53 -2.36 8.98 -22.28
C SER A 53 -1.92 9.80 -21.07
N LEU A 54 -0.84 9.39 -20.40
CA LEU A 54 -0.24 10.09 -19.27
C LEU A 54 0.58 11.32 -19.67
N SER A 55 0.86 11.52 -20.96
CA SER A 55 1.69 12.63 -21.44
C SER A 55 0.94 13.94 -21.65
N ARG A 56 -0.40 13.93 -21.56
CA ARG A 56 -1.22 15.15 -21.60
C ARG A 56 -1.23 15.86 -20.26
N ASP A 57 -1.57 17.15 -20.27
CA ASP A 57 -1.79 17.90 -19.04
C ASP A 57 -3.09 17.47 -18.36
N TRP A 58 -3.02 17.23 -17.05
CA TRP A 58 -4.15 16.78 -16.23
C TRP A 58 -4.63 17.92 -15.34
N VAL A 59 -5.91 18.29 -15.45
CA VAL A 59 -6.53 19.32 -14.61
C VAL A 59 -7.38 18.65 -13.52
N ARG A 60 -7.76 19.40 -12.47
CA ARG A 60 -8.57 18.88 -11.35
C ARG A 60 -9.85 18.16 -11.79
N SER A 61 -10.49 18.61 -12.87
CA SER A 61 -11.69 17.98 -13.46
C SER A 61 -11.43 16.58 -14.01
N ASP A 62 -10.18 16.24 -14.33
CA ASP A 62 -9.80 14.96 -14.93
C ASP A 62 -9.37 13.91 -13.89
N SER A 63 -9.57 14.18 -12.59
CA SER A 63 -9.10 13.32 -11.49
C SER A 63 -9.44 11.84 -11.66
N VAL A 64 -10.68 11.52 -12.07
CA VAL A 64 -11.11 10.14 -12.35
C VAL A 64 -10.31 9.52 -13.49
N GLY A 65 -10.12 10.27 -14.58
CA GLY A 65 -9.33 9.82 -15.73
C GLY A 65 -7.85 9.63 -15.38
N LEU A 66 -7.29 10.52 -14.57
CA LEU A 66 -5.90 10.44 -14.11
C LEU A 66 -5.68 9.18 -13.26
N VAL A 67 -6.51 9.00 -12.22
CA VAL A 67 -6.46 7.81 -11.35
C VAL A 67 -6.67 6.53 -12.16
N THR A 68 -7.57 6.55 -13.15
CA THR A 68 -7.79 5.40 -14.04
C THR A 68 -6.55 5.05 -14.88
N ASN A 69 -5.87 6.04 -15.44
CA ASN A 69 -4.64 5.80 -16.23
C ASN A 69 -3.47 5.38 -15.35
N LEU A 70 -3.36 5.94 -14.14
CA LEU A 70 -2.38 5.52 -13.14
C LEU A 70 -2.64 4.09 -12.65
N ALA A 71 -3.90 3.71 -12.41
CA ALA A 71 -4.29 2.35 -12.09
C ALA A 71 -3.93 1.37 -13.24
N SER A 72 -4.19 1.77 -14.48
CA SER A 72 -3.78 1.02 -15.66
C SER A 72 -2.27 0.83 -15.71
N ALA A 73 -1.49 1.90 -15.52
CA ALA A 73 -0.04 1.84 -15.49
C ALA A 73 0.48 0.87 -14.41
N VAL A 74 -0.08 0.92 -13.19
CA VAL A 74 0.28 -0.01 -12.11
C VAL A 74 0.01 -1.47 -12.50
N LEU A 75 -1.14 -1.76 -13.13
CA LEU A 75 -1.45 -3.13 -13.60
C LEU A 75 -0.49 -3.58 -14.70
N LEU A 76 -0.22 -2.71 -15.67
CA LEU A 76 0.70 -3.00 -16.77
C LEU A 76 2.12 -3.26 -16.26
N LEU A 77 2.63 -2.42 -15.35
CA LEU A 77 3.94 -2.56 -14.73
C LEU A 77 4.02 -3.82 -13.86
N SER A 78 2.95 -4.16 -13.15
CA SER A 78 2.86 -5.42 -12.38
C SER A 78 2.90 -6.65 -13.28
N ALA A 79 2.25 -6.61 -14.44
CA ALA A 79 2.34 -7.66 -15.45
C ALA A 79 3.74 -7.74 -16.07
N ALA A 80 4.38 -6.59 -16.33
CA ALA A 80 5.74 -6.51 -16.86
C ALA A 80 6.76 -7.13 -15.90
N ALA A 81 6.61 -6.83 -14.61
CA ALA A 81 7.43 -7.42 -13.56
C ALA A 81 7.34 -8.96 -13.58
N SER A 82 6.22 -9.51 -14.07
CA SER A 82 6.00 -10.95 -14.21
C SER A 82 6.67 -11.61 -15.43
N ILE A 83 7.25 -10.81 -16.34
CA ILE A 83 7.86 -11.27 -17.58
C ILE A 83 9.31 -10.76 -17.63
N GLU A 84 10.28 -11.66 -17.47
CA GLU A 84 11.71 -11.31 -17.38
C GLU A 84 12.21 -10.40 -18.52
N GLU A 85 11.83 -10.72 -19.76
CA GLU A 85 12.18 -9.93 -20.97
C GLU A 85 11.68 -8.48 -20.92
N MET A 86 10.58 -8.23 -20.20
CA MET A 86 9.95 -6.91 -20.11
C MET A 86 10.58 -6.05 -19.03
N VAL A 87 11.18 -6.63 -17.99
CA VAL A 87 11.71 -5.90 -16.82
C VAL A 87 12.73 -4.83 -17.24
N SER A 88 13.63 -5.16 -18.17
CA SER A 88 14.66 -4.25 -18.68
C SER A 88 14.30 -3.58 -20.02
N SER A 89 13.05 -3.68 -20.47
CA SER A 89 12.63 -3.11 -21.75
C SER A 89 12.49 -1.58 -21.67
N SER A 90 12.84 -0.89 -22.74
CA SER A 90 12.73 0.58 -22.84
C SER A 90 11.28 1.07 -22.68
N ILE A 91 10.29 0.31 -23.18
CA ILE A 91 8.86 0.62 -23.06
C ILE A 91 8.42 0.55 -21.60
N THR A 92 8.84 -0.48 -20.86
CA THR A 92 8.52 -0.62 -19.44
C THR A 92 9.15 0.51 -18.63
N TYR A 93 10.42 0.82 -18.88
CA TYR A 93 11.10 1.94 -18.23
C TYR A 93 10.45 3.31 -18.52
N ALA A 94 10.03 3.54 -19.77
CA ALA A 94 9.32 4.77 -20.14
C ALA A 94 8.00 4.93 -19.40
N LEU A 95 7.18 3.87 -19.32
CA LEU A 95 5.93 3.91 -18.57
C LEU A 95 6.16 4.06 -17.06
N TYR A 96 7.13 3.32 -16.51
CA TYR A 96 7.51 3.34 -15.11
C TYR A 96 7.88 4.77 -14.64
N THR A 97 8.85 5.38 -15.31
CA THR A 97 9.30 6.74 -15.01
C THR A 97 8.17 7.76 -15.19
N LYS A 98 7.37 7.65 -16.27
CA LYS A 98 6.24 8.54 -16.54
C LYS A 98 5.17 8.46 -15.46
N ALA A 99 4.71 7.26 -15.12
CA ALA A 99 3.63 7.06 -14.16
C ALA A 99 3.99 7.62 -12.78
N LEU A 100 5.22 7.39 -12.31
CA LEU A 100 5.68 7.93 -11.03
C LEU A 100 5.88 9.44 -11.05
N SER A 101 6.43 9.99 -12.14
CA SER A 101 6.58 11.44 -12.30
C SER A 101 5.22 12.15 -12.26
N VAL A 102 4.23 11.61 -12.98
CA VAL A 102 2.87 12.16 -12.99
C VAL A 102 2.23 12.04 -11.59
N ALA A 103 2.39 10.89 -10.91
CA ALA A 103 1.88 10.73 -9.55
C ALA A 103 2.49 11.74 -8.55
N GLN A 104 3.80 12.01 -8.66
CA GLN A 104 4.49 13.02 -7.85
C GLN A 104 4.02 14.45 -8.17
N GLN A 105 3.88 14.80 -9.46
CA GLN A 105 3.37 16.11 -9.90
C GLN A 105 1.98 16.41 -9.32
N HIS A 106 1.14 15.38 -9.17
CA HIS A 106 -0.19 15.49 -8.56
C HIS A 106 -0.20 15.28 -7.04
N SER A 107 0.97 15.28 -6.38
CA SER A 107 1.12 15.19 -4.93
C SER A 107 0.46 13.95 -4.31
N LEU A 108 0.40 12.82 -5.04
CA LEU A 108 -0.22 11.58 -4.54
C LEU A 108 0.54 10.93 -3.38
N PHE A 109 1.77 11.36 -3.11
CA PHE A 109 2.61 10.88 -2.01
C PHE A 109 2.72 11.88 -0.84
N GLU A 110 1.95 12.97 -0.87
CA GLU A 110 1.98 14.06 0.13
C GLU A 110 0.58 14.30 0.73
N VAL A 111 0.33 13.75 1.92
CA VAL A 111 -0.95 13.91 2.65
C VAL A 111 -1.30 15.36 2.99
N GLU A 112 -0.32 16.24 3.23
CA GLU A 112 -0.54 17.60 3.76
C GLU A 112 -1.35 18.53 2.84
N LYS A 113 -1.51 18.18 1.56
CA LYS A 113 -2.25 18.99 0.58
C LYS A 113 -3.69 18.53 0.35
N GLY A 114 -4.12 17.42 0.98
CA GLY A 114 -5.43 16.81 0.75
C GLY A 114 -6.30 16.77 2.00
N THR A 115 -7.58 17.13 1.85
CA THR A 115 -8.58 16.93 2.90
C THR A 115 -8.73 15.43 3.17
N PRO A 116 -8.55 14.94 4.42
CA PRO A 116 -8.85 13.55 4.74
C PRO A 116 -10.31 13.27 4.43
N LEU A 117 -10.58 12.22 3.64
CA LEU A 117 -11.91 11.65 3.46
C LEU A 117 -12.32 10.99 4.78
N SER A 118 -12.70 11.83 5.73
CA SER A 118 -13.23 11.42 7.02
C SER A 118 -14.67 10.97 6.78
N LEU A 119 -15.10 9.87 7.40
CA LEU A 119 -16.50 9.44 7.32
C LEU A 119 -17.49 10.57 7.71
N GLU A 120 -17.05 11.48 8.58
CA GLU A 120 -17.79 12.68 8.99
C GLU A 120 -18.13 13.63 7.83
N SER A 121 -17.33 13.66 6.75
CA SER A 121 -17.62 14.49 5.57
C SER A 121 -18.63 13.87 4.59
N LEU A 122 -19.10 12.65 4.86
CA LEU A 122 -20.09 11.92 4.04
C LEU A 122 -21.53 12.08 4.58
N GLY A 123 -21.75 12.87 5.64
CA GLY A 123 -22.97 12.91 6.45
C GLY A 123 -24.30 13.29 5.78
N ASP A 124 -24.33 13.48 4.46
CA ASP A 124 -25.55 13.75 3.67
C ASP A 124 -25.79 12.71 2.56
N ARG A 125 -24.99 11.63 2.51
CA ARG A 125 -25.08 10.56 1.50
C ARG A 125 -25.84 9.35 2.03
N SER A 126 -26.47 8.60 1.12
CA SER A 126 -26.94 7.26 1.47
C SER A 126 -25.77 6.39 1.93
N ASP A 127 -26.02 5.41 2.80
CA ASP A 127 -24.98 4.48 3.27
C ASP A 127 -24.26 3.78 2.10
N VAL A 128 -24.99 3.51 1.00
CA VAL A 128 -24.43 2.92 -0.23
C VAL A 128 -23.49 3.89 -0.94
N ASP A 129 -23.91 5.14 -1.16
CA ASP A 129 -23.08 6.17 -1.81
C ASP A 129 -21.83 6.52 -0.98
N ALA A 130 -21.95 6.46 0.34
CA ALA A 130 -20.87 6.66 1.29
C ALA A 130 -19.88 5.49 1.25
N TRP A 131 -20.37 4.25 1.30
CA TRP A 131 -19.56 3.03 1.18
C TRP A 131 -18.80 2.98 -0.15
N GLU A 132 -19.45 3.29 -1.28
CA GLU A 132 -18.77 3.32 -2.57
C GLU A 132 -17.71 4.43 -2.65
N ALA A 133 -17.99 5.61 -2.09
CA ALA A 133 -17.02 6.70 -2.04
C ALA A 133 -15.80 6.33 -1.18
N TRP A 134 -16.04 5.70 -0.03
CA TRP A 134 -15.01 5.13 0.82
C TRP A 134 -14.20 4.06 0.08
N ALA A 135 -14.86 3.13 -0.60
CA ALA A 135 -14.20 2.05 -1.34
C ALA A 135 -13.29 2.61 -2.45
N ARG A 136 -13.72 3.66 -3.15
CA ARG A 136 -12.88 4.39 -4.13
C ARG A 136 -11.66 5.02 -3.47
N ALA A 137 -11.84 5.69 -2.34
CA ALA A 137 -10.74 6.31 -1.58
C ALA A 137 -9.70 5.27 -1.12
N GLU A 138 -10.17 4.16 -0.55
CA GLU A 138 -9.32 3.05 -0.12
C GLU A 138 -8.62 2.37 -1.30
N SER A 139 -9.32 2.23 -2.45
CA SER A 139 -8.71 1.75 -3.69
C SER A 139 -7.55 2.64 -4.13
N THR A 140 -7.69 3.97 -4.02
CA THR A 140 -6.61 4.92 -4.31
C THR A 140 -5.44 4.78 -3.34
N LYS A 141 -5.67 4.66 -2.03
CA LYS A 141 -4.60 4.43 -1.04
C LYS A 141 -3.82 3.15 -1.37
N ARG A 142 -4.54 2.07 -1.66
CA ARG A 142 -3.95 0.77 -2.06
C ARG A 142 -3.18 0.86 -3.37
N MET A 143 -3.67 1.65 -4.34
CA MET A 143 -2.98 1.91 -5.60
C MET A 143 -1.65 2.65 -5.38
N ILE A 144 -1.63 3.65 -4.49
CA ILE A 144 -0.40 4.36 -4.11
C ILE A 144 0.61 3.40 -3.48
N CYS A 145 0.17 2.51 -2.57
CA CYS A 145 1.04 1.44 -2.05
C CYS A 145 1.59 0.54 -3.18
N CYS A 146 0.77 0.20 -4.18
CA CYS A 146 1.24 -0.55 -5.35
C CYS A 146 2.29 0.22 -6.17
N MET A 147 2.18 1.54 -6.31
CA MET A 147 3.20 2.35 -6.98
C MET A 147 4.55 2.30 -6.26
N ILE A 148 4.54 2.33 -4.92
CA ILE A 148 5.76 2.23 -4.10
C ILE A 148 6.41 0.86 -4.24
N MET A 149 5.60 -0.21 -4.30
CA MET A 149 6.11 -1.56 -4.55
C MET A 149 6.72 -1.69 -5.95
N VAL A 150 6.05 -1.14 -6.97
CA VAL A 150 6.54 -1.10 -8.35
C VAL A 150 7.86 -0.32 -8.41
N ASP A 151 7.94 0.82 -7.74
CA ASP A 151 9.16 1.64 -7.69
C ASP A 151 10.34 0.90 -7.09
N SER A 152 10.12 0.28 -5.93
CA SER A 152 11.14 -0.52 -5.24
C SER A 152 11.61 -1.68 -6.12
N PHE A 153 10.69 -2.37 -6.80
CA PHE A 153 11.00 -3.48 -7.68
C PHE A 153 11.85 -3.05 -8.88
N PHE A 154 11.42 -2.04 -9.63
CA PHE A 154 12.14 -1.61 -10.83
C PHE A 154 13.48 -0.97 -10.49
N ALA A 155 13.56 -0.17 -9.42
CA ALA A 155 14.83 0.36 -8.93
C ALA A 155 15.83 -0.76 -8.63
N ALA A 156 15.42 -1.80 -7.91
CA ALA A 156 16.28 -2.92 -7.59
C ALA A 156 16.72 -3.71 -8.83
N ASN A 157 15.82 -3.97 -9.79
CA ASN A 157 16.14 -4.77 -10.98
C ASN A 157 16.95 -3.98 -12.04
N LEU A 158 16.83 -2.65 -12.06
CA LEU A 158 17.57 -1.78 -12.98
C LEU A 158 18.89 -1.26 -12.37
N GLY A 159 19.15 -1.54 -11.10
CA GLY A 159 20.33 -1.03 -10.39
C GLY A 159 20.29 0.49 -10.18
N THR A 160 19.10 1.07 -10.09
CA THR A 160 18.89 2.52 -9.89
C THR A 160 18.35 2.79 -8.48
N SER A 161 18.36 4.05 -8.07
CA SER A 161 17.63 4.47 -6.87
C SER A 161 16.12 4.55 -7.16
N PRO A 162 15.25 4.28 -6.17
CA PRO A 162 13.80 4.52 -6.28
C PRO A 162 13.50 5.98 -6.63
N ILE A 163 12.48 6.20 -7.46
CA ILE A 163 12.01 7.54 -7.86
C ILE A 163 11.25 8.21 -6.71
N ILE A 164 10.49 7.42 -5.95
CA ILE A 164 9.76 7.86 -4.77
C ILE A 164 10.74 7.99 -3.61
N ARG A 165 10.87 9.22 -3.14
CA ARG A 165 11.66 9.57 -1.97
C ARG A 165 10.92 9.22 -0.68
N LEU A 166 11.40 8.18 0.01
CA LEU A 166 10.80 7.68 1.25
C LEU A 166 10.82 8.73 2.38
N ASP A 167 11.79 9.64 2.39
CA ASP A 167 11.91 10.70 3.39
C ASP A 167 10.82 11.79 3.27
N THR A 168 10.23 11.94 2.09
CA THR A 168 9.14 12.91 1.83
C THR A 168 7.75 12.29 1.89
N LEU A 169 7.68 10.98 2.10
CA LEU A 169 6.46 10.21 1.97
C LEU A 169 5.53 10.41 3.17
N LYS A 170 4.39 11.05 2.94
CA LYS A 170 3.32 11.19 3.93
C LYS A 170 2.09 10.53 3.34
N LEU A 171 1.66 9.39 3.88
CA LEU A 171 0.55 8.59 3.34
C LEU A 171 -0.54 8.33 4.37
N TYR A 172 -1.78 8.25 3.90
CA TYR A 172 -2.85 7.60 4.64
C TYR A 172 -2.70 6.08 4.52
N ALA A 173 -2.54 5.40 5.65
CA ALA A 173 -2.52 3.94 5.67
C ALA A 173 -3.84 3.38 5.09
N PRO A 174 -3.78 2.41 4.17
CA PRO A 174 -4.95 1.67 3.75
C PRO A 174 -5.62 0.96 4.93
N CYS A 175 -6.93 0.84 4.89
CA CYS A 175 -7.66 0.04 5.86
C CYS A 175 -7.30 -1.45 5.77
N ALA A 176 -7.68 -2.22 6.79
CA ALA A 176 -7.49 -3.66 6.81
C ALA A 176 -8.18 -4.36 5.64
N THR A 177 -7.58 -5.45 5.14
CA THR A 177 -8.08 -6.19 3.96
C THR A 177 -9.49 -6.74 4.16
N TYR A 178 -9.86 -7.17 5.37
CA TYR A 178 -11.22 -7.65 5.65
C TYR A 178 -12.26 -6.52 5.55
N LEU A 179 -11.91 -5.30 5.95
CA LEU A 179 -12.80 -4.14 5.85
C LEU A 179 -12.96 -3.73 4.38
N PHE A 180 -11.86 -3.70 3.64
CA PHE A 180 -11.84 -3.52 2.18
C PHE A 180 -12.51 -4.65 1.39
N ALA A 181 -12.85 -5.77 2.04
CA ALA A 181 -13.57 -6.87 1.41
C ALA A 181 -15.04 -6.91 1.82
N ALA A 182 -15.55 -5.90 2.54
CA ALA A 182 -16.97 -5.81 2.87
C ALA A 182 -17.78 -5.83 1.57
N ASP A 183 -18.74 -6.74 1.50
CA ASP A 183 -19.56 -7.06 0.33
C ASP A 183 -20.64 -6.00 0.05
N ASP A 184 -21.12 -5.33 1.11
CA ASP A 184 -22.09 -4.25 1.02
C ASP A 184 -21.90 -3.17 2.11
N ALA A 185 -22.69 -2.09 1.99
CA ALA A 185 -22.68 -0.96 2.91
C ALA A 185 -23.08 -1.33 4.35
N GLY A 186 -23.97 -2.32 4.52
CA GLY A 186 -24.40 -2.80 5.84
C GLY A 186 -23.27 -3.50 6.57
N ARG A 187 -22.58 -4.42 5.90
CA ARG A 187 -21.39 -5.10 6.45
C ARG A 187 -20.26 -4.12 6.72
N TRP A 188 -20.04 -3.16 5.83
CA TRP A 188 -19.06 -2.10 6.03
C TRP A 188 -19.34 -1.30 7.32
N SER A 189 -20.58 -0.84 7.52
CA SER A 189 -20.99 -0.08 8.70
C SER A 189 -20.82 -0.88 10.02
N GLN A 190 -21.13 -2.18 10.00
CA GLN A 190 -20.91 -3.07 11.16
C GLN A 190 -19.43 -3.22 11.52
N LEU A 191 -18.57 -3.38 10.51
CA LEU A 191 -17.13 -3.51 10.69
C LEU A 191 -16.48 -2.18 11.12
N ASP A 192 -16.99 -1.05 10.66
CA ASP A 192 -16.52 0.28 11.04
C ASP A 192 -16.97 0.67 12.47
N THR A 193 -18.18 0.29 12.87
CA THR A 193 -18.65 0.45 14.26
C THR A 193 -17.82 -0.38 15.23
N SER A 194 -17.37 -1.57 14.81
CA SER A 194 -16.44 -2.39 15.59
C SER A 194 -15.06 -1.74 15.76
N ARG A 195 -14.68 -0.82 14.86
CA ARG A 195 -13.47 0.01 14.94
C ARG A 195 -13.61 1.15 15.94
N SER A 196 -14.77 1.78 16.06
CA SER A 196 -14.99 2.90 17.01
C SER A 196 -14.85 2.46 18.47
N PHE A 197 -15.25 1.22 18.80
CA PHE A 197 -15.00 0.59 20.10
C PHE A 197 -13.52 0.20 20.34
N ALA A 198 -12.73 0.02 19.28
CA ALA A 198 -11.31 -0.33 19.37
C ALA A 198 -10.39 0.90 19.57
N ARG A 199 -10.92 2.11 19.52
CA ARG A 199 -10.21 3.41 19.59
C ARG A 199 -9.53 3.72 20.93
N GLN A 200 -9.59 2.83 21.92
CA GLN A 200 -8.71 2.90 23.09
C GLN A 200 -7.35 2.25 22.77
N VAL A 201 -6.45 3.14 22.30
CA VAL A 201 -5.00 3.04 22.12
C VAL A 201 -4.54 1.87 21.24
N THR A 202 -4.29 2.20 19.97
CA THR A 202 -3.71 1.32 18.94
C THR A 202 -2.38 1.94 18.48
N VAL A 203 -1.42 1.14 18.05
CA VAL A 203 -0.11 1.57 17.48
C VAL A 203 -0.26 2.40 16.19
N GLU A 204 -1.49 2.50 15.69
CA GLU A 204 -1.91 3.28 14.53
C GLU A 204 -2.22 4.76 14.85
N ASN A 205 -2.10 5.17 16.13
CA ASN A 205 -2.24 6.58 16.50
C ASN A 205 -1.08 7.40 15.92
N ASP A 206 -1.37 8.62 15.48
CA ASP A 206 -0.37 9.57 15.00
C ASP A 206 0.59 9.89 16.16
N VAL A 207 1.78 9.28 16.14
CA VAL A 207 2.79 9.48 17.18
C VAL A 207 3.51 10.78 16.88
N ASP A 208 3.42 11.74 17.79
CA ASP A 208 4.18 12.98 17.70
C ASP A 208 5.66 12.72 18.02
N TRP A 209 6.42 12.32 17.01
CA TRP A 209 7.85 12.00 17.13
C TRP A 209 8.68 13.16 17.70
N GLY A 210 8.20 14.41 17.53
CA GLY A 210 8.82 15.60 18.13
C GLY A 210 8.70 15.63 19.65
N LYS A 211 7.66 15.02 20.22
CA LYS A 211 7.47 14.88 21.68
C LYS A 211 8.12 13.63 22.24
N VAL A 212 8.17 12.54 21.46
CA VAL A 212 8.89 11.31 21.82
C VAL A 212 10.39 11.56 21.97
N GLY A 213 10.97 12.42 21.12
CA GLY A 213 12.38 12.80 21.22
C GLY A 213 13.31 11.60 21.05
N ASN A 214 14.31 11.47 21.93
CA ASN A 214 15.32 10.41 21.87
C ASN A 214 14.97 9.18 22.72
N GLU A 215 13.74 9.06 23.25
CA GLU A 215 13.34 7.95 24.11
C GLU A 215 13.55 6.59 23.41
N GLY A 216 14.26 5.67 24.07
CA GLY A 216 14.58 4.34 23.54
C GLY A 216 15.88 4.25 22.72
N LEU A 217 16.60 5.35 22.51
CA LEU A 217 17.95 5.34 21.92
C LEU A 217 19.05 5.24 23.00
N PRO A 218 20.21 4.63 22.68
CA PRO A 218 21.25 4.29 23.67
C PRO A 218 21.90 5.49 24.38
N ASP A 219 21.83 6.70 23.83
CA ASP A 219 22.41 7.94 24.40
C ASP A 219 21.34 8.94 24.88
N SER A 220 20.16 8.47 25.28
CA SER A 220 19.06 9.34 25.71
C SER A 220 19.33 10.00 27.07
N ASP A 221 19.59 11.31 27.05
CA ASP A 221 19.72 12.16 28.24
C ASP A 221 18.34 12.26 28.93
N VAL A 222 18.16 11.54 30.04
CA VAL A 222 16.87 11.26 30.73
C VAL A 222 16.23 12.50 31.39
N SER A 223 16.70 13.69 31.03
CA SER A 223 16.58 14.86 31.89
C SER A 223 15.19 15.53 31.91
N ARG A 224 14.21 15.10 31.09
CA ARG A 224 12.79 15.41 31.28
C ARG A 224 11.86 14.29 30.80
N PRO A 225 11.05 13.66 31.67
CA PRO A 225 10.06 12.68 31.24
C PRO A 225 8.93 13.39 30.47
N THR A 226 8.85 13.16 29.16
CA THR A 226 7.67 13.53 28.38
C THR A 226 6.47 12.69 28.87
N GLN A 227 5.33 13.33 29.16
CA GLN A 227 4.07 12.62 29.46
C GLN A 227 3.39 12.04 28.20
N ASP A 228 4.11 11.96 27.09
CA ASP A 228 3.58 11.45 25.84
C ASP A 228 3.30 9.95 25.99
N PRO A 229 2.10 9.47 25.59
CA PRO A 229 1.74 8.06 25.71
C PRO A 229 2.70 7.11 24.97
N ALA A 230 3.29 7.53 23.85
CA ALA A 230 4.25 6.73 23.10
C ALA A 230 5.62 6.72 23.79
N ALA A 231 6.08 7.85 24.33
CA ALA A 231 7.29 7.91 25.17
C ALA A 231 7.16 7.05 26.43
N HIS A 232 6.01 7.12 27.12
CA HIS A 232 5.72 6.27 28.28
C HIS A 232 5.67 4.78 27.89
N PHE A 233 5.11 4.45 26.72
CA PHE A 233 5.09 3.10 26.19
C PHE A 233 6.50 2.57 25.88
N ILE A 234 7.37 3.38 25.27
CA ILE A 234 8.77 3.01 24.99
C ILE A 234 9.53 2.75 26.31
N ARG A 235 9.29 3.57 27.33
CA ARG A 235 9.99 3.50 28.62
C ARG A 235 9.51 2.35 29.51
N SER A 236 8.19 2.18 29.62
CA SER A 236 7.56 1.32 30.62
C SER A 236 6.92 0.07 30.01
N GLY A 237 6.94 -0.05 28.68
CA GLY A 237 6.12 -1.02 27.96
C GLY A 237 4.63 -0.73 28.11
N GLY A 238 3.81 -1.59 27.52
CA GLY A 238 2.35 -1.50 27.64
C GLY A 238 1.65 -2.59 26.85
N GLN A 239 0.32 -2.63 26.95
CA GLN A 239 -0.49 -3.54 26.14
C GLN A 239 -0.60 -2.97 24.72
N VAL A 240 -0.16 -3.75 23.73
CA VAL A 240 -0.27 -3.40 22.31
C VAL A 240 -1.47 -4.11 21.73
N LYS A 241 -2.31 -3.42 20.98
CA LYS A 241 -3.28 -4.07 20.07
C LYS A 241 -2.71 -4.05 18.67
N PHE A 242 -2.55 -5.23 18.09
CA PHE A 242 -2.07 -5.41 16.73
C PHE A 242 -2.97 -6.43 16.02
N ALA A 243 -3.47 -6.08 14.84
CA ALA A 243 -4.46 -6.88 14.10
C ALA A 243 -5.70 -7.30 14.94
N GLY A 244 -6.16 -6.43 15.84
CA GLY A 244 -7.30 -6.71 16.73
C GLY A 244 -6.99 -7.66 17.91
N MET A 245 -5.79 -8.22 18.00
CA MET A 245 -5.35 -9.05 19.13
C MET A 245 -4.63 -8.21 20.19
N ARG A 246 -4.94 -8.47 21.46
CA ARG A 246 -4.17 -7.92 22.59
C ARG A 246 -2.86 -8.70 22.70
N LEU A 247 -1.75 -8.02 22.50
CA LEU A 247 -0.41 -8.55 22.66
C LEU A 247 0.16 -8.05 24.01
N PRO A 248 0.50 -8.93 24.96
CA PRO A 248 1.26 -8.53 26.13
C PRO A 248 2.64 -8.04 25.67
N GLY A 249 3.18 -6.98 26.25
CA GLY A 249 4.53 -6.49 25.91
C GLY A 249 5.60 -7.59 26.03
N GLY A 250 6.75 -7.41 25.37
CA GLY A 250 7.89 -8.33 25.45
C GLY A 250 8.20 -9.08 24.16
N PHE A 251 9.27 -9.87 24.20
CA PHE A 251 9.89 -10.51 23.04
C PHE A 251 8.92 -11.35 22.21
N GLY A 252 8.08 -12.17 22.85
CA GLY A 252 7.11 -13.03 22.17
C GLY A 252 6.10 -12.26 21.30
N SER A 253 5.73 -11.05 21.72
CA SER A 253 4.80 -10.19 20.97
C SER A 253 5.50 -9.39 19.89
N ALA A 254 6.71 -8.89 20.13
CA ALA A 254 7.54 -8.27 19.09
C ALA A 254 7.84 -9.28 17.95
N ARG A 255 8.18 -10.53 18.32
CA ARG A 255 8.33 -11.65 17.40
C ARG A 255 7.05 -11.88 16.59
N LYS A 256 5.88 -11.86 17.23
CA LYS A 256 4.58 -12.04 16.54
C LYS A 256 4.27 -10.92 15.56
N VAL A 257 4.55 -9.66 15.91
CA VAL A 257 4.38 -8.51 15.00
C VAL A 257 5.30 -8.61 13.79
N ILE A 258 6.57 -8.94 14.01
CA ILE A 258 7.56 -9.14 12.93
C ILE A 258 7.15 -10.30 12.02
N LEU A 259 6.69 -11.43 12.59
CA LEU A 259 6.25 -12.58 11.83
C LEU A 259 4.95 -12.33 11.06
N GLU A 260 4.02 -11.54 11.60
CA GLU A 260 2.82 -11.13 10.86
C GLU A 260 3.19 -10.20 9.71
N TYR A 261 4.15 -9.29 9.92
CA TYR A 261 4.67 -8.44 8.85
C TYR A 261 5.41 -9.25 7.78
N VAL A 262 6.14 -10.30 8.17
CA VAL A 262 6.70 -11.29 7.24
C VAL A 262 5.58 -12.01 6.49
N GLY A 263 4.52 -12.46 7.18
CA GLY A 263 3.35 -13.09 6.55
C GLY A 263 2.69 -12.16 5.52
N LEU A 264 2.52 -10.89 5.85
CA LEU A 264 2.04 -9.87 4.93
C LEU A 264 2.99 -9.68 3.74
N LEU A 265 4.31 -9.64 3.96
CA LEU A 265 5.32 -9.54 2.91
C LEU A 265 5.35 -10.78 2.00
N GLU A 266 5.07 -11.96 2.54
CA GLU A 266 5.05 -13.24 1.80
C GLU A 266 3.76 -13.47 1.04
N GLU A 267 2.61 -13.09 1.61
CA GLU A 267 1.34 -13.01 0.90
C GLU A 267 1.38 -11.95 -0.22
N VAL A 268 2.28 -10.98 -0.11
CA VAL A 268 2.49 -9.91 -1.09
C VAL A 268 3.37 -10.33 -2.28
N GLY A 269 4.15 -11.41 -2.23
CA GLY A 269 5.00 -11.74 -3.39
C GLY A 269 5.66 -13.12 -3.48
N LYS A 270 5.43 -13.78 -4.63
CA LYS A 270 6.38 -14.72 -5.28
C LYS A 270 7.67 -14.03 -5.78
N TRP A 271 7.95 -12.80 -5.36
CA TRP A 271 9.02 -11.96 -5.90
C TRP A 271 9.97 -11.58 -4.77
N LYS A 272 11.19 -12.15 -4.79
CA LYS A 272 12.39 -11.87 -3.96
C LYS A 272 12.24 -10.99 -2.68
N ALA A 273 11.18 -11.18 -1.89
CA ALA A 273 11.09 -10.73 -0.51
C ALA A 273 11.97 -11.60 0.40
N GLY A 274 12.62 -12.63 -0.17
CA GLY A 274 13.44 -13.59 0.53
C GLY A 274 14.51 -12.97 1.43
N GLU A 275 15.22 -11.92 1.01
CA GLU A 275 16.24 -11.29 1.87
C GLU A 275 15.65 -10.49 3.02
N PHE A 276 14.61 -9.68 2.79
CA PHE A 276 13.92 -8.94 3.85
C PHE A 276 13.18 -9.87 4.80
N CYS A 277 12.43 -10.85 4.29
CA CYS A 277 11.79 -11.87 5.10
C CYS A 277 12.82 -12.72 5.85
N ARG A 278 14.00 -13.00 5.26
CA ARG A 278 15.09 -13.70 5.95
C ARG A 278 15.72 -12.84 7.04
N ILE A 279 15.95 -11.54 6.82
CA ILE A 279 16.45 -10.62 7.84
C ILE A 279 15.43 -10.53 8.99
N LEU A 280 14.15 -10.29 8.67
CA LEU A 280 13.08 -10.22 9.66
C LEU A 280 12.89 -11.54 10.43
N ARG A 281 13.04 -12.69 9.77
CA ARG A 281 13.08 -14.01 10.44
C ARG A 281 14.31 -14.21 11.30
N THR A 282 15.48 -13.77 10.84
CA THR A 282 16.71 -13.85 11.63
C THR A 282 16.63 -12.97 12.88
N LEU A 283 16.02 -11.79 12.75
CA LEU A 283 15.73 -10.89 13.87
C LEU A 283 14.67 -11.47 14.82
N SER A 284 13.76 -12.31 14.32
CA SER A 284 12.72 -12.96 15.13
C SER A 284 13.18 -14.28 15.77
N ASP A 285 14.24 -14.90 15.24
CA ASP A 285 14.86 -16.13 15.71
C ASP A 285 16.15 -15.89 16.51
N SER A 286 16.59 -14.63 16.68
CA SER A 286 17.71 -14.31 17.57
C SER A 286 17.39 -14.81 18.98
N PRO A 287 18.17 -15.76 19.54
CA PRO A 287 18.13 -16.02 20.96
C PRO A 287 18.76 -14.78 21.60
N VAL A 288 17.92 -13.85 22.06
CA VAL A 288 18.36 -13.03 23.19
C VAL A 288 18.46 -14.03 24.33
N ASP A 289 19.71 -14.36 24.66
CA ASP A 289 20.06 -15.33 25.69
C ASP A 289 19.11 -15.21 26.88
N LEU A 290 18.32 -16.27 27.05
CA LEU A 290 17.67 -16.57 28.29
C LEU A 290 18.78 -16.98 29.24
N ASP A 291 19.24 -16.05 30.07
CA ASP A 291 19.79 -16.41 31.37
C ASP A 291 19.03 -15.64 32.46
N PRO A 292 18.82 -16.29 33.62
CA PRO A 292 17.63 -16.16 34.46
C PRO A 292 17.48 -14.86 35.26
#